data_AF-B3XME7-F1
#
_entry.id   AF-B3XME7-F1
#
_cell.length_a   1.000
_cell.length_b   1.000
_cell.length_c   1.000
_cell.angle_alpha   90.00
_cell.angle_beta   90.00
_cell.angle_gamma   90.00
#
_symmetry.space_group_name_H-M   'P 1'
#
loop_
_entity.id
_entity.type
_entity.pdbx_description
1 polymer ?
#
loop_
_entity_poly.entity_id
_entity_poly.type
_entity_poly.pdbx_seq_one_letter_code
_entity_poly.pdbx_strand_id
1 'polypeptide(L)'
;MVLQYSDLYRGKHITQEEFERRAFKILGPEYEVGEYKGASVKTEVKHLACGNIYMQRPYRIYEGDGCPYCARKRNINSLRERGFKIAKNKLSPNFIIVSTYQNANKPLKIKSLNCGHEFWIGRLARFEKNMHCRVCDNTLRRKKPRVHTNVGDLLRSTRLKKGWTAKHLSVVSGISTVEISQIENGRIIATDYERDRLMYYLKGW
;
A
#
# COMPACT_ATOMS: atom_id res chain seq x y z
N MET A 1 -41.37 -63.99 -28.63
CA MET A 1 -40.10 -63.61 -27.98
C MET A 1 -40.50 -62.86 -26.70
N VAL A 2 -40.39 -63.50 -25.54
CA VAL A 2 -40.89 -62.96 -24.26
C VAL A 2 -39.81 -62.05 -23.68
N LEU A 3 -40.10 -60.76 -23.54
CA LEU A 3 -39.20 -59.79 -22.91
C LEU A 3 -38.99 -60.19 -21.43
N GLN A 4 -37.74 -60.25 -20.98
CA GLN A 4 -37.43 -60.58 -19.59
C GLN A 4 -37.67 -59.35 -18.71
N TYR A 5 -38.10 -59.56 -17.44
CA TYR A 5 -38.36 -58.49 -16.48
C TYR A 5 -37.15 -57.56 -16.25
N SER A 6 -35.92 -58.06 -16.46
CA SER A 6 -34.68 -57.29 -16.44
C SER A 6 -34.52 -56.29 -17.59
N ASP A 7 -35.22 -56.49 -18.70
CA ASP A 7 -35.16 -55.59 -19.87
C ASP A 7 -35.98 -54.30 -19.65
N LEU A 8 -36.95 -54.33 -18.71
CA LEU A 8 -37.79 -53.19 -18.33
C LEU A 8 -37.05 -52.13 -17.49
N TYR A 9 -35.88 -52.49 -16.93
CA TYR A 9 -35.06 -51.64 -16.07
C TYR A 9 -33.65 -51.38 -16.63
N ARG A 10 -33.42 -51.53 -17.95
CA ARG A 10 -32.18 -51.00 -18.55
C ARG A 10 -32.24 -49.48 -18.50
N GLY A 11 -31.53 -48.91 -17.52
CA GLY A 11 -31.34 -47.47 -17.41
C GLY A 11 -30.95 -46.88 -18.77
N LYS A 12 -31.50 -45.71 -19.10
CA LYS A 12 -31.34 -45.07 -20.40
C LYS A 12 -29.84 -44.87 -20.70
N HIS A 13 -29.27 -45.72 -21.55
CA HIS A 13 -27.88 -45.60 -21.98
C HIS A 13 -27.76 -44.38 -22.90
N ILE A 14 -27.06 -43.36 -22.42
CA ILE A 14 -26.72 -42.18 -23.21
C ILE A 14 -25.54 -42.56 -24.12
N THR A 15 -25.68 -42.32 -25.41
CA THR A 15 -24.60 -42.50 -26.39
C THR A 15 -23.58 -41.36 -26.28
N GLN A 16 -22.37 -41.58 -26.79
CA GLN A 16 -21.32 -40.54 -26.82
C GLN A 16 -21.81 -39.26 -27.51
N GLU A 17 -22.41 -39.40 -28.69
CA GLU A 17 -22.94 -38.29 -29.49
C GLU A 17 -24.01 -37.48 -28.74
N GLU A 18 -24.87 -38.17 -27.99
CA GLU A 18 -25.91 -37.51 -27.19
C GLU A 18 -25.31 -36.76 -26.00
N PHE A 19 -24.25 -37.30 -25.38
CA PHE A 19 -23.50 -36.62 -24.34
C PHE A 19 -22.82 -35.35 -24.87
N GLU A 20 -22.11 -35.45 -25.99
CA GLU A 20 -21.43 -34.31 -26.64
C GLU A 20 -22.42 -33.23 -27.03
N ARG A 21 -23.56 -33.59 -27.65
CA ARG A 21 -24.62 -32.64 -28.01
C ARG A 21 -25.16 -31.89 -26.80
N ARG A 22 -25.38 -32.60 -25.68
CA ARG A 22 -25.86 -31.99 -24.43
C ARG A 22 -24.80 -31.09 -23.80
N ALA A 23 -23.55 -31.55 -23.74
CA ALA A 23 -22.44 -30.77 -23.20
C ALA A 23 -22.24 -29.48 -24.02
N PHE A 24 -22.25 -29.59 -25.34
CA PHE A 24 -22.17 -28.44 -26.25
C PHE A 24 -23.30 -27.43 -26.03
N LYS A 25 -24.54 -27.90 -25.84
CA LYS A 25 -25.68 -27.02 -25.59
C LYS A 25 -25.56 -26.24 -24.28
N ILE A 26 -24.97 -26.82 -23.24
CA ILE A 26 -24.87 -26.20 -21.90
C ILE A 26 -23.61 -25.35 -21.75
N LEU A 27 -22.44 -25.88 -22.13
CA LEU A 27 -21.14 -25.24 -21.93
C LEU A 27 -20.74 -24.34 -23.11
N GLY A 28 -21.30 -24.58 -24.30
CA GLY A 28 -20.98 -23.85 -25.51
C GLY A 28 -19.76 -24.41 -26.28
N PRO A 29 -19.36 -23.74 -27.37
CA PRO A 29 -18.31 -24.20 -28.29
C PRO A 29 -16.89 -24.12 -27.72
N GLU A 30 -16.69 -23.44 -26.60
CA GLU A 30 -15.39 -23.26 -25.95
C GLU A 30 -14.94 -24.49 -25.15
N TYR A 31 -15.69 -25.60 -25.19
CA TYR A 31 -15.44 -26.80 -24.41
C TYR A 31 -15.37 -28.05 -25.29
N GLU A 32 -14.29 -28.82 -25.10
CA GLU A 32 -14.14 -30.16 -25.65
C GLU A 32 -14.36 -31.18 -24.51
N VAL A 33 -15.19 -32.19 -24.74
CA VAL A 33 -15.46 -33.27 -23.78
C VAL A 33 -14.90 -34.59 -24.31
N GLY A 34 -14.30 -35.38 -23.43
CA GLY A 34 -13.76 -36.70 -23.75
C GLY A 34 -14.81 -37.80 -23.75
N GLU A 35 -14.32 -39.04 -23.72
CA GLU A 35 -15.16 -40.24 -23.78
C GLU A 35 -16.12 -40.38 -22.56
N TYR A 36 -17.39 -40.65 -22.85
CA TYR A 36 -18.44 -40.86 -21.88
C TYR A 36 -18.49 -42.33 -21.43
N LYS A 37 -18.11 -42.56 -20.17
CA LYS A 37 -18.09 -43.89 -19.54
C LYS A 37 -19.26 -44.12 -18.57
N GLY A 38 -20.14 -43.13 -18.43
CA GLY A 38 -21.30 -43.18 -17.54
C GLY A 38 -21.50 -41.90 -16.73
N ALA A 39 -22.72 -41.67 -16.24
CA ALA A 39 -23.11 -40.40 -15.61
C ALA A 39 -22.38 -40.10 -14.29
N SER A 40 -21.93 -41.13 -13.58
CA SER A 40 -21.21 -41.04 -12.31
C SER A 40 -19.68 -41.09 -12.48
N VAL A 41 -19.20 -41.52 -13.65
CA VAL A 41 -17.78 -41.59 -13.99
C VAL A 41 -17.31 -40.22 -14.43
N LYS A 42 -16.12 -39.79 -13.99
CA LYS A 42 -15.57 -38.50 -14.42
C LYS A 42 -15.13 -38.59 -15.87
N THR A 43 -15.51 -37.59 -16.65
CA THR A 43 -15.08 -37.39 -18.03
C THR A 43 -14.07 -36.26 -18.07
N GLU A 44 -13.10 -36.37 -18.97
CA GLU A 44 -12.14 -35.30 -19.23
C GLU A 44 -12.82 -34.17 -19.98
N VAL A 45 -12.63 -32.93 -19.52
CA VAL A 45 -13.15 -31.73 -20.15
C VAL A 45 -12.02 -30.74 -20.32
N LYS A 46 -11.90 -30.17 -21.52
CA LYS A 46 -10.92 -29.15 -21.86
C LYS A 46 -11.64 -27.87 -22.22
N HIS A 47 -11.30 -26.79 -21.52
CA HIS A 47 -11.80 -25.46 -21.84
C HIS A 47 -10.80 -24.76 -22.76
N LEU A 48 -11.18 -24.55 -24.01
CA LEU A 48 -10.32 -24.02 -25.07
C LEU A 48 -9.80 -22.62 -24.77
N ALA A 49 -10.66 -21.72 -24.30
CA ALA A 49 -10.27 -20.33 -24.00
C ALA A 49 -9.18 -20.18 -22.93
N CYS A 50 -9.08 -21.11 -21.97
CA CYS A 50 -8.03 -21.07 -20.94
C CYS A 50 -7.00 -22.20 -21.04
N GLY A 51 -7.20 -23.16 -21.95
CA GLY A 51 -6.36 -24.34 -22.15
C GLY A 51 -6.39 -25.37 -21.01
N ASN A 52 -7.23 -25.18 -19.98
CA ASN A 52 -7.20 -26.07 -18.81
C ASN A 52 -8.00 -27.35 -19.06
N ILE A 53 -7.34 -28.49 -18.83
CA ILE A 53 -7.94 -29.83 -18.85
C ILE A 53 -8.27 -30.24 -17.42
N TYR A 54 -9.48 -30.76 -17.19
CA TYR A 54 -9.94 -31.16 -15.87
C TYR A 54 -10.98 -32.27 -15.93
N MET A 55 -11.09 -33.03 -14.84
CA MET A 55 -12.02 -34.16 -14.75
C MET A 55 -13.33 -33.73 -14.08
N GLN A 56 -14.46 -33.93 -14.75
CA GLN A 56 -15.78 -33.54 -14.27
C GLN A 56 -16.81 -34.64 -14.50
N ARG A 57 -17.77 -34.80 -13.58
CA ARG A 57 -18.85 -35.76 -13.78
C ARG A 57 -19.90 -35.21 -14.76
N PRO A 58 -20.43 -36.02 -15.69
CA PRO A 58 -21.44 -35.58 -16.67
C PRO A 58 -22.64 -34.85 -16.08
N TYR A 59 -23.17 -35.27 -14.92
CA TYR A 59 -24.31 -34.57 -14.31
C TYR A 59 -23.99 -33.12 -13.91
N ARG A 60 -22.74 -32.81 -13.53
CA ARG A 60 -22.29 -31.44 -13.21
C ARG A 60 -22.21 -30.56 -14.45
N ILE A 61 -21.81 -31.15 -15.58
CA ILE A 61 -21.81 -30.46 -16.87
C ILE A 61 -23.23 -30.04 -17.22
N TYR A 62 -24.22 -30.92 -17.00
CA TYR A 62 -25.62 -30.60 -17.25
C TYR A 62 -26.20 -29.54 -16.29
N GLU A 63 -25.68 -29.44 -15.07
CA GLU A 63 -25.99 -28.35 -14.13
C GLU A 63 -25.41 -26.99 -14.57
N GLY A 64 -24.51 -26.97 -15.56
CA GLY A 64 -23.84 -25.75 -16.03
C GLY A 64 -22.55 -25.41 -15.29
N ASP A 65 -21.98 -26.34 -14.52
CA ASP A 65 -20.68 -26.13 -13.88
C ASP A 65 -19.58 -26.04 -14.96
N GLY A 66 -19.09 -24.84 -15.24
CA GLY A 66 -18.03 -24.60 -16.22
C GLY A 66 -16.60 -24.83 -15.68
N CYS A 67 -15.61 -24.24 -16.34
CA CYS A 67 -14.20 -24.43 -16.00
C CYS A 67 -13.88 -23.96 -14.56
N PRO A 68 -13.43 -24.88 -13.66
CA PRO A 68 -13.15 -24.55 -12.26
C PRO A 68 -11.96 -23.59 -12.12
N TYR A 69 -10.99 -23.68 -13.02
CA TYR A 69 -9.84 -22.76 -13.05
C TYR A 69 -10.28 -21.32 -13.35
N CYS A 70 -11.13 -21.13 -14.37
CA CYS A 70 -11.67 -19.82 -14.72
C CYS A 70 -12.57 -19.26 -13.61
N ALA A 71 -13.42 -20.09 -13.00
CA ALA A 71 -14.24 -19.70 -11.86
C ALA A 71 -13.36 -19.22 -10.69
N ARG A 72 -12.33 -19.99 -10.34
CA ARG A 72 -11.38 -19.63 -9.28
C ARG A 72 -10.63 -18.33 -9.60
N LYS A 73 -10.16 -18.15 -10.83
CA LYS A 73 -9.45 -16.93 -11.27
C LYS A 73 -10.35 -15.69 -11.17
N ARG A 74 -11.62 -15.79 -11.59
CA ARG A 74 -12.62 -14.72 -11.43
C ARG A 74 -12.83 -14.34 -9.97
N ASN A 75 -12.97 -15.34 -9.09
CA ASN A 75 -13.13 -15.11 -7.66
C ASN A 75 -11.89 -14.42 -7.05
N ILE A 76 -10.68 -14.89 -7.37
CA ILE A 76 -9.44 -14.24 -6.92
C ILE A 76 -9.37 -12.77 -7.37
N ASN A 77 -9.77 -12.48 -8.61
CA ASN A 77 -9.77 -11.12 -9.13
C ASN A 77 -10.79 -10.22 -8.42
N SER A 78 -12.01 -10.72 -8.15
CA SER A 78 -13.01 -9.94 -7.41
C SER A 78 -12.60 -9.66 -5.96
N LEU A 79 -11.96 -10.64 -5.31
CA LEU A 79 -11.36 -10.45 -3.98
C LEU A 79 -10.25 -9.41 -3.99
N ARG A 80 -9.38 -9.44 -5.01
CA ARG A 80 -8.32 -8.43 -5.19
C ARG A 80 -8.89 -7.04 -5.41
N GLU A 81 -9.92 -6.91 -6.23
CA GLU A 81 -10.57 -5.62 -6.49
C GLU A 81 -11.20 -5.04 -5.22
N ARG A 82 -11.93 -5.87 -4.45
CA ARG A 82 -12.48 -5.46 -3.15
C ARG A 82 -11.36 -5.06 -2.18
N GLY A 83 -10.29 -5.85 -2.08
CA GLY A 83 -9.14 -5.54 -1.23
C GLY A 83 -8.43 -4.24 -1.62
N PHE A 84 -8.31 -3.97 -2.92
CA PHE A 84 -7.74 -2.72 -3.43
C PHE A 84 -8.59 -1.50 -3.06
N LYS A 85 -9.92 -1.58 -3.19
CA LYS A 85 -10.84 -0.50 -2.77
C LYS A 85 -10.68 -0.18 -1.29
N ILE A 86 -10.62 -1.21 -0.44
CA ILE A 86 -10.37 -1.03 1.00
C ILE A 86 -9.01 -0.38 1.25
N ALA A 87 -7.95 -0.88 0.61
CA ALA A 87 -6.61 -0.34 0.75
C ALA A 87 -6.51 1.13 0.34
N LYS A 88 -7.14 1.48 -0.79
CA LYS A 88 -7.20 2.86 -1.30
C LYS A 88 -7.91 3.78 -0.31
N ASN A 89 -9.07 3.37 0.20
CA ASN A 89 -9.84 4.18 1.15
C ASN A 89 -9.06 4.45 2.45
N LYS A 90 -8.28 3.48 2.94
CA LYS A 90 -7.47 3.65 4.15
C LYS A 90 -6.26 4.55 3.98
N LEU A 91 -5.68 4.60 2.79
CA LEU A 91 -4.51 5.42 2.47
C LEU A 91 -4.87 6.88 2.14
N SER A 92 -6.08 7.09 1.63
CA SER A 92 -6.64 8.42 1.43
C SER A 92 -6.85 9.17 2.76
N PRO A 93 -6.64 10.50 2.80
CA PRO A 93 -6.28 11.39 1.70
C PRO A 93 -4.77 11.61 1.55
N ASN A 94 -3.92 10.92 2.33
CA ASN A 94 -2.51 11.28 2.46
C ASN A 94 -1.58 10.55 1.46
N PHE A 95 -2.01 9.40 0.95
CA PHE A 95 -1.20 8.54 0.09
C PHE A 95 -2.02 7.98 -1.08
N ILE A 96 -1.33 7.71 -2.19
CA ILE A 96 -1.87 6.98 -3.34
C ILE A 96 -1.10 5.69 -3.58
N ILE A 97 -1.79 4.65 -4.04
CA ILE A 97 -1.19 3.36 -4.40
C ILE A 97 -0.64 3.47 -5.81
N VAL A 98 0.63 3.13 -6.00
CA VAL A 98 1.32 3.18 -7.31
C VAL A 98 1.48 1.79 -7.93
N SER A 99 1.68 0.76 -7.10
CA SER A 99 1.86 -0.62 -7.58
C SER A 99 0.55 -1.39 -7.76
N THR A 100 0.58 -2.48 -8.51
CA THR A 100 -0.51 -3.47 -8.58
C THR A 100 -0.79 -4.11 -7.23
N TYR A 101 -2.07 -4.22 -6.86
CA TYR A 101 -2.48 -4.87 -5.60
C TYR A 101 -2.61 -6.38 -5.76
N GLN A 102 -1.85 -7.14 -4.97
CA GLN A 102 -1.89 -8.61 -5.01
C GLN A 102 -2.77 -9.20 -3.91
N ASN A 103 -2.59 -8.75 -2.66
CA ASN A 103 -3.40 -9.05 -1.48
C ASN A 103 -2.91 -8.19 -0.29
N ALA A 104 -3.60 -8.26 0.85
CA ALA A 104 -3.32 -7.45 2.04
C ALA A 104 -1.97 -7.75 2.75
N ASN A 105 -1.38 -8.91 2.50
CA ASN A 105 -0.15 -9.36 3.14
C ASN A 105 1.10 -9.12 2.29
N LYS A 106 0.94 -8.73 1.03
CA LYS A 106 2.05 -8.41 0.13
C LYS A 106 2.45 -6.94 0.25
N PRO A 107 3.72 -6.62 -0.02
CA PRO A 107 4.18 -5.24 -0.07
C PRO A 107 3.41 -4.40 -1.09
N LEU A 108 3.27 -3.13 -0.78
CA LEU A 108 2.56 -2.17 -1.60
C LEU A 108 3.43 -0.92 -1.80
N LYS A 109 3.61 -0.47 -3.04
CA LYS A 109 4.27 0.80 -3.32
C LYS A 109 3.24 1.91 -3.24
N ILE A 110 3.51 2.91 -2.41
CA ILE A 110 2.65 4.08 -2.21
C ILE A 110 3.44 5.35 -2.45
N LYS A 111 2.73 6.43 -2.79
CA LYS A 111 3.27 7.78 -2.95
C LYS A 111 2.60 8.72 -1.98
N SER A 112 3.38 9.51 -1.27
CA SER A 112 2.85 10.57 -0.39
C SER A 112 2.33 11.73 -1.24
N LEU A 113 1.11 12.21 -0.95
CA LEU A 113 0.54 13.38 -1.62
C LEU A 113 1.14 14.70 -1.14
N ASN A 114 1.72 14.73 0.07
CA ASN A 114 2.34 15.93 0.64
C ASN A 114 3.70 16.26 -0.02
N CYS A 115 4.59 15.27 -0.14
CA CYS A 115 5.95 15.48 -0.66
C CYS A 115 6.26 14.76 -1.98
N GLY A 116 5.32 13.96 -2.52
CA GLY A 116 5.52 13.20 -3.75
C GLY A 116 6.44 11.98 -3.63
N HIS A 117 7.03 11.71 -2.47
CA HIS A 117 7.94 10.58 -2.28
C HIS A 117 7.24 9.22 -2.41
N GLU A 118 7.84 8.30 -3.19
CA GLU A 118 7.36 6.94 -3.40
C GLU A 118 8.17 5.92 -2.59
N PHE A 119 7.49 5.00 -1.92
CA PHE A 119 8.16 3.98 -1.11
C PHE A 119 7.31 2.73 -0.95
N TRP A 120 7.98 1.64 -0.61
CA TRP A 120 7.34 0.35 -0.33
C TRP A 120 6.96 0.25 1.15
N ILE A 121 5.74 -0.21 1.39
CA ILE A 121 5.29 -0.65 2.71
C ILE A 121 5.16 -2.17 2.72
N GLY A 122 5.51 -2.83 3.82
CA GLY A 122 5.51 -4.29 3.88
C GLY A 122 4.10 -4.91 3.95
N ARG A 123 3.30 -4.51 4.94
CA ARG A 123 1.88 -4.88 5.08
C ARG A 123 1.08 -3.64 5.38
N LEU A 124 -0.07 -3.47 4.71
CA LEU A 124 -0.90 -2.29 4.88
C LEU A 124 -1.33 -2.12 6.35
N ALA A 125 -1.82 -3.18 6.99
CA ALA A 125 -2.24 -3.14 8.39
C ALA A 125 -1.13 -2.72 9.38
N ARG A 126 0.16 -2.95 9.05
CA ARG A 126 1.28 -2.49 9.87
C ARG A 126 1.57 -1.01 9.64
N PHE A 127 1.46 -0.56 8.39
CA PHE A 127 1.66 0.83 8.01
C PHE A 127 0.55 1.74 8.56
N GLU A 128 -0.71 1.27 8.54
CA GLU A 128 -1.88 1.98 9.09
C GLU A 128 -1.67 2.45 10.54
N LYS A 129 -0.93 1.70 11.36
CA LYS A 129 -0.64 2.08 12.75
C LYS A 129 0.20 3.37 12.86
N ASN A 130 1.11 3.59 11.91
CA ASN A 130 2.07 4.69 11.91
C ASN A 130 2.16 5.25 10.49
N MET A 131 1.05 5.83 10.01
CA MET A 131 0.83 6.23 8.62
C MET A 131 1.58 7.53 8.25
N HIS A 132 2.92 7.53 8.36
CA HIS A 132 3.78 8.68 8.13
C HIS A 132 4.71 8.47 6.94
N CYS A 133 5.11 9.57 6.30
CA CYS A 133 6.16 9.56 5.29
C CYS A 133 7.48 9.94 5.95
N ARG A 134 8.47 9.04 5.90
CA ARG A 134 9.80 9.30 6.49
C ARG A 134 10.45 10.59 5.97
N VAL A 135 10.20 10.96 4.72
CA VAL A 135 10.75 12.20 4.13
C VAL A 135 10.09 13.42 4.77
N CYS A 136 8.74 13.46 4.85
CA CYS A 136 8.01 14.52 5.53
C CYS A 136 8.44 14.65 7.00
N ASP A 137 8.56 13.53 7.70
CA ASP A 137 8.95 13.53 9.11
C ASP A 137 10.37 14.07 9.29
N ASN A 138 11.29 13.69 8.40
CA ASN A 138 12.66 14.17 8.48
C ASN A 138 12.76 15.67 8.14
N THR A 139 11.93 16.18 7.22
CA THR A 139 11.87 17.62 6.95
C THR A 139 11.41 18.44 8.16
N LEU A 140 10.48 17.92 8.96
CA LEU A 140 10.05 18.57 10.21
C LEU A 140 11.13 18.49 11.30
N ARG A 141 11.97 17.44 11.29
CA ARG A 141 13.04 17.23 12.27
C ARG A 141 14.34 17.97 11.96
N ARG A 142 14.52 18.50 10.75
CA ARG A 142 15.70 19.31 10.41
C ARG A 142 15.71 20.58 11.26
N LYS A 143 16.72 20.73 12.12
CA LYS A 143 16.98 22.00 12.81
C LYS A 143 17.14 23.09 11.74
N LYS A 144 16.51 24.25 11.92
CA LYS A 144 16.73 25.41 11.02
C LYS A 144 18.24 25.61 10.84
N PRO A 145 18.73 25.85 9.61
CA PRO A 145 20.15 26.07 9.37
C PRO A 145 20.65 27.20 10.27
N ARG A 146 21.86 27.06 10.81
CA ARG A 146 22.49 28.15 11.56
C ARG A 146 22.78 29.28 10.58
N VAL A 147 22.21 30.45 10.83
CA VAL A 147 22.63 31.70 10.23
C VAL A 147 23.87 32.15 10.99
N HIS A 148 25.02 31.53 10.69
CA HIS A 148 26.28 31.89 11.31
C HIS A 148 26.59 33.36 11.00
N THR A 149 26.68 34.18 12.04
CA THR A 149 27.10 35.58 11.92
C THR A 149 28.34 35.78 12.77
N ASN A 150 29.33 36.50 12.24
CA ASN A 150 30.50 36.93 13.03
C ASN A 150 30.10 37.67 14.31
N VAL A 151 28.90 38.30 14.29
CA VAL A 151 28.29 39.01 15.41
C VAL A 151 27.93 38.07 16.56
N GLY A 152 27.26 36.94 16.29
CA GLY A 152 26.88 35.98 17.35
C GLY A 152 28.08 35.39 18.08
N ASP A 153 29.13 35.03 17.34
CA ASP A 153 30.37 34.50 17.90
C ASP A 153 31.14 35.57 18.70
N LEU A 154 31.16 36.82 18.21
CA LEU A 154 31.75 37.95 18.91
C LEU A 154 31.01 38.28 20.21
N LEU A 155 29.67 38.29 20.19
CA LEU A 155 28.84 38.50 21.37
C LEU A 155 29.10 37.43 22.43
N ARG A 156 29.07 36.16 22.03
CA ARG A 156 29.29 35.02 22.91
C ARG A 156 30.69 35.06 23.53
N SER A 157 31.72 35.27 22.72
CA SER A 157 33.11 35.32 23.20
C SER A 157 33.35 36.51 24.14
N THR A 158 32.81 37.69 23.82
CA THR A 158 32.95 38.88 24.68
C THR A 158 32.22 38.71 26.01
N ARG A 159 31.00 38.15 25.99
CA ARG A 159 30.24 37.83 27.20
C ARG A 159 30.98 36.86 28.11
N LEU A 160 31.53 35.78 27.53
CA LEU A 160 32.29 34.78 28.28
C LEU A 160 33.59 35.34 28.85
N LYS A 161 34.32 36.18 28.11
CA LYS A 161 35.52 36.89 28.61
C LYS A 161 35.22 37.77 29.83
N LYS A 162 34.02 38.36 29.88
CA LYS A 162 33.54 39.17 31.01
C LYS A 162 33.05 38.33 32.20
N GLY A 163 33.05 36.99 32.08
CA GLY A 163 32.50 36.08 33.10
C GLY A 163 30.97 36.12 33.22
N TRP A 164 30.28 36.74 32.26
CA TRP A 164 28.84 36.95 32.35
C TRP A 164 28.05 35.76 31.82
N THR A 165 26.95 35.42 32.50
CA THR A 165 25.96 34.48 31.96
C THR A 165 25.01 35.20 31.01
N ALA A 166 24.30 34.47 30.13
CA ALA A 166 23.26 35.07 29.29
C ALA A 166 22.17 35.77 30.12
N LYS A 167 21.93 35.30 31.36
CA LYS A 167 21.00 35.94 32.31
C LYS A 167 21.48 37.31 32.75
N HIS A 168 22.77 37.47 33.05
CA HIS A 168 23.34 38.79 33.37
C HIS A 168 23.15 39.76 32.20
N LEU A 169 23.48 39.32 30.98
CA LEU A 169 23.33 40.17 29.79
C LEU A 169 21.87 40.51 29.50
N SER A 170 20.95 39.57 29.73
CA SER A 170 19.50 39.79 29.57
C SER A 170 18.96 40.86 30.52
N VAL A 171 19.40 40.84 31.78
CA VAL A 171 18.96 41.81 32.79
C VAL A 171 19.38 43.24 32.42
N VAL A 172 20.60 43.43 31.91
CA VAL A 172 21.10 44.77 31.57
C VAL A 172 20.64 45.24 30.20
N SER A 173 20.54 44.35 29.21
CA SER A 173 20.14 44.72 27.86
C SER A 173 18.62 44.74 27.65
N GLY A 174 17.84 44.17 28.56
CA GLY A 174 16.39 44.00 28.39
C GLY A 174 15.99 43.00 27.30
N ILE A 175 16.95 42.34 26.64
CA ILE A 175 16.71 41.32 25.62
C ILE A 175 16.57 39.97 26.33
N SER A 176 15.65 39.12 25.88
CA SER A 176 15.41 37.86 26.57
C SER A 176 16.62 36.92 26.51
N THR A 177 16.81 36.11 27.55
CA THR A 177 17.85 35.06 27.56
C THR A 177 17.72 34.08 26.40
N VAL A 178 16.49 33.84 25.93
CA VAL A 178 16.21 32.99 24.76
C VAL A 178 16.73 33.64 23.49
N GLU A 179 16.42 34.92 23.25
CA GLU A 179 16.91 35.66 22.08
C GLU A 179 18.43 35.77 22.07
N ILE A 180 19.06 36.13 23.20
CA ILE A 180 20.52 36.18 23.32
C ILE A 180 21.13 34.83 22.96
N SER A 181 20.59 33.73 23.50
CA SER A 181 21.07 32.38 23.18
C SER A 181 20.85 32.03 21.71
N GLN A 182 19.74 32.45 21.10
CA GLN A 182 19.49 32.21 19.68
C GLN A 182 20.46 33.00 18.80
N ILE A 183 20.77 34.26 19.12
CA ILE A 183 21.75 35.10 18.42
C ILE A 183 23.15 34.49 18.53
N GLU A 184 23.59 34.17 19.76
CA GLU A 184 24.93 33.62 20.03
C GLU A 184 25.17 32.24 19.42
N ASN A 185 24.12 31.45 19.23
CA ASN A 185 24.20 30.15 18.57
C ASN A 185 23.95 30.24 17.05
N GLY A 186 23.83 31.45 16.50
CA GLY A 186 23.60 31.70 15.09
C GLY A 186 22.28 31.12 14.60
N ARG A 187 21.23 31.14 15.41
CA ARG A 187 19.89 30.65 15.03
C ARG A 187 19.00 31.76 14.44
N ILE A 188 19.26 33.01 14.84
CA ILE A 188 18.59 34.21 14.35
C ILE A 188 19.62 35.32 14.09
N ILE A 189 19.29 36.26 13.21
CA ILE A 189 20.08 37.47 12.98
C ILE A 189 19.61 38.51 13.99
N ALA A 190 20.52 39.08 14.77
CA ALA A 190 20.21 40.21 15.63
C ALA A 190 19.88 41.44 14.78
N THR A 191 18.80 42.12 15.12
CA THR A 191 18.52 43.47 14.60
C THR A 191 19.67 44.42 14.95
N ASP A 192 19.80 45.53 14.22
CA ASP A 192 20.86 46.51 14.50
C ASP A 192 20.75 47.05 15.93
N TYR A 193 19.53 47.31 16.41
CA TYR A 193 19.26 47.72 17.79
C TYR A 193 19.73 46.69 18.82
N GLU A 194 19.38 45.42 18.66
CA GLU A 194 19.80 44.35 19.59
C GLU A 194 21.32 44.19 19.58
N ARG A 195 21.93 44.22 18.39
CA ARG A 195 23.38 44.14 18.23
C ARG A 195 24.07 45.26 18.98
N ASP A 196 23.67 46.50 18.74
CA ASP A 196 24.30 47.68 19.33
C ASP A 196 24.09 47.71 20.84
N ARG A 197 22.88 47.39 21.30
CA ARG A 197 22.55 47.33 22.73
C ARG A 197 23.34 46.25 23.47
N LEU A 198 23.45 45.05 22.92
CA LEU A 198 24.27 43.99 23.53
C LEU A 198 25.76 44.36 23.54
N MET A 199 26.25 44.95 22.45
CA MET A 199 27.66 45.35 22.34
C MET A 199 28.02 46.51 23.26
N TYR A 200 27.10 47.46 23.47
CA TYR A 200 27.26 48.56 24.43
C TYR A 200 27.61 48.03 25.83
N TYR A 201 26.80 47.12 26.37
CA TYR A 201 27.05 46.55 27.71
C TYR A 201 28.24 45.60 27.76
N LEU A 202 28.57 44.94 26.66
CA LEU A 202 29.67 43.98 26.61
C LEU A 202 31.04 44.65 26.46
N LYS A 203 31.19 45.56 25.50
CA LYS A 203 32.46 46.23 25.21
C LYS A 203 32.73 47.44 26.09
N GLY A 204 31.69 48.09 26.62
CA GLY A 204 31.84 49.34 27.37
C GLY A 204 32.44 50.41 26.47
N TRP A 205 31.59 51.15 25.77
CA TRP A 205 32.00 52.38 25.11
C TRP A 205 31.92 53.53 26.11
#